data_AF-U7LEC1-F1
#
_entry.id   AF-U7LEC1-F1
#
_cell.length_a   1.000
_cell.length_b   1.000
_cell.length_c   1.000
_cell.angle_alpha   90.00
_cell.angle_beta   90.00
_cell.angle_gamma   90.00
#
_symmetry.space_group_name_H-M   'P 1'
#
loop_
_entity.id
_entity.type
_entity.pdbx_description
1 polymer ?
#
loop_
_entity_poly.entity_id
_entity_poly.type
_entity_poly.pdbx_seq_one_letter_code
_entity_poly.pdbx_strand_id
1 'polypeptide(L)'
;MPQIAAHCQRNPGRGVDKPLADAPSPRLSPDSYHFSMLVLYMVARVAEAGAMNISTPTQPIRTPGDILANIPGILGFFPSESVILISIQPSPHGFSMGPVARLNLNDVPAALQEVMDAFHCGNPESIFGFVLSQRQEEDLWDILHSLYRFQDRSGVGIDACWLAEELSTDTAYDLIFGHASEDGEGPLQNWMEGTIPAISTSHSMRACVNNGMLPELSRNDLVQRFKDHNPYFGKEEISAMERCCREIARQLRAGRGYQTSDPVQVVKRLIADVRFVLSEVESLEETLENEELLCAAAMWMSTTWTRDLVITELVSAPREAGDLLLAVARTFQGSIRYNALALYAASQVSHEFGIYAGPALSVLVEEAPHHNLGRLIAQGYRSGMGRRLVTSLCHGCELARDAAGLGADAPQSSFGG
;
A
#
# COMPACT_ATOMS: atom_id res chain seq x y z
N MET A 1 12.15 22.47 65.72
CA MET A 1 11.58 22.37 67.09
C MET A 1 10.45 23.37 67.21
N PRO A 2 9.30 23.07 67.84
CA PRO A 2 8.84 21.83 68.50
C PRO A 2 7.80 21.09 67.61
N GLN A 3 7.69 19.75 67.53
CA GLN A 3 7.40 18.67 68.49
C GLN A 3 6.01 18.69 69.16
N ILE A 4 5.28 17.56 69.00
CA ILE A 4 4.50 16.73 69.96
C ILE A 4 3.41 15.98 69.14
N ALA A 5 3.64 14.71 68.72
CA ALA A 5 3.35 13.43 69.41
C ALA A 5 1.85 13.06 69.43
N ALA A 6 1.38 12.05 68.67
CA ALA A 6 1.46 10.59 68.87
C ALA A 6 0.25 10.00 69.64
N HIS A 7 -0.52 9.11 68.97
CA HIS A 7 -1.10 7.94 69.65
C HIS A 7 -1.39 6.79 68.68
N CYS A 8 -0.65 5.69 68.90
CA CYS A 8 -0.98 4.34 68.43
C CYS A 8 -2.05 3.74 69.35
N GLN A 9 -2.92 2.90 68.80
CA GLN A 9 -3.36 1.68 69.49
C GLN A 9 -3.78 0.61 68.45
N ARG A 10 -3.04 -0.50 68.44
CA ARG A 10 -3.46 -1.80 67.90
C ARG A 10 -4.46 -2.42 68.89
N ASN A 11 -5.43 -3.22 68.43
CA ASN A 11 -5.49 -4.68 68.62
C ASN A 11 -6.77 -5.30 67.98
N PRO A 12 -7.03 -6.63 68.00
CA PRO A 12 -7.03 -7.45 66.78
C PRO A 12 -8.32 -8.28 66.56
N GLY A 13 -8.40 -8.98 65.42
CA GLY A 13 -8.95 -10.35 65.41
C GLY A 13 -10.12 -10.66 64.48
N ARG A 14 -9.93 -11.79 63.78
CA ARG A 14 -10.88 -12.75 63.18
C ARG A 14 -11.54 -12.36 61.86
N GLY A 15 -11.21 -13.14 60.82
CA GLY A 15 -11.79 -13.04 59.49
C GLY A 15 -12.97 -13.96 59.25
N VAL A 16 -13.53 -13.86 58.04
CA VAL A 16 -14.29 -14.86 57.29
C VAL A 16 -14.20 -14.46 55.79
N ASP A 17 -14.20 -15.47 54.93
CA ASP A 17 -14.03 -15.51 53.48
C ASP A 17 -14.99 -14.67 52.58
N LYS A 18 -14.50 -14.49 51.33
CA LYS A 18 -15.14 -14.21 50.01
C LYS A 18 -15.06 -12.77 49.44
N PRO A 19 -15.11 -12.59 48.10
CA PRO A 19 -14.26 -13.17 47.06
C PRO A 19 -13.63 -12.07 46.17
N LEU A 20 -12.73 -12.49 45.27
CA LEU A 20 -12.02 -11.72 44.25
C LEU A 20 -12.94 -10.76 43.46
N ALA A 21 -12.58 -9.47 43.41
CA ALA A 21 -13.11 -8.48 42.47
C ALA A 21 -11.95 -7.72 41.82
N ASP A 22 -11.90 -7.83 40.49
CA ASP A 22 -11.35 -6.93 39.47
C ASP A 22 -10.03 -6.21 39.73
N ALA A 23 -8.98 -6.72 39.07
CA ALA A 23 -7.76 -5.97 38.79
C ALA A 23 -8.06 -4.80 37.81
N PRO A 24 -7.54 -3.58 38.06
CA PRO A 24 -7.70 -2.48 37.12
C PRO A 24 -6.80 -2.69 35.89
N SER A 25 -7.40 -2.59 34.70
CA SER A 25 -6.72 -2.62 33.41
C SER A 25 -5.64 -1.53 33.31
N PRO A 26 -4.46 -1.81 32.71
CA PRO A 26 -3.42 -0.81 32.56
C PRO A 26 -3.87 0.27 31.56
N ARG A 27 -3.99 1.50 32.05
CA ARG A 27 -4.15 2.69 31.20
C ARG A 27 -2.86 2.88 30.40
N LEU A 28 -2.93 2.68 29.09
CA LEU A 28 -1.88 3.06 28.14
C LEU A 28 -1.65 4.58 28.23
N SER A 29 -0.40 4.98 28.49
CA SER A 29 0.01 6.38 28.55
C SER A 29 -0.04 7.04 27.17
N PRO A 30 -0.44 8.33 27.06
CA PRO A 30 -0.51 9.06 25.79
C PRO A 30 0.86 9.24 25.09
N ASP A 31 1.97 9.04 25.79
CA ASP A 31 3.33 9.15 25.21
C ASP A 31 3.69 8.01 24.26
N SER A 32 3.03 6.84 24.38
CA SER A 32 3.23 5.68 23.50
C SER A 32 2.65 5.90 22.10
N TYR A 33 1.62 6.74 21.98
CA TYR A 33 1.00 7.11 20.71
C TYR A 33 1.85 8.09 19.93
N HIS A 34 2.51 9.04 20.59
CA HIS A 34 3.41 9.99 19.92
C HIS A 34 4.66 9.30 19.33
N PHE A 35 5.23 8.31 20.02
CA PHE A 35 6.38 7.56 19.51
C PHE A 35 5.98 6.63 18.33
N SER A 36 4.84 5.94 18.43
CA SER A 36 4.29 5.13 17.33
C SER A 36 3.91 5.96 16.09
N MET A 37 3.46 7.21 16.29
CA MET A 37 3.15 8.16 15.22
C MET A 37 4.39 8.75 14.53
N LEU A 38 5.48 8.99 15.26
CA LEU A 38 6.74 9.49 14.70
C LEU A 38 7.48 8.42 13.91
N VAL A 39 7.40 7.16 14.36
CA VAL A 39 7.92 5.99 13.62
C VAL A 39 7.17 5.85 12.29
N LEU A 40 5.82 5.86 12.30
CA LEU A 40 5.00 5.84 11.08
C LEU A 40 5.19 7.05 10.14
N TYR A 41 5.69 8.17 10.66
CA TYR A 41 5.99 9.38 9.90
C TYR A 41 7.34 9.31 9.17
N MET A 42 8.37 8.67 9.76
CA MET A 42 9.62 8.36 9.06
C MET A 42 9.42 7.28 8.00
N VAL A 43 8.59 6.28 8.30
CA VAL A 43 8.19 5.16 7.43
C VAL A 43 7.78 5.58 6.01
N ALA A 44 7.00 6.65 5.87
CA ALA A 44 6.53 7.12 4.56
C ALA A 44 7.63 7.75 3.69
N ARG A 45 8.74 8.17 4.29
CA ARG A 45 9.84 8.86 3.60
C ARG A 45 10.96 7.93 3.14
N VAL A 46 11.06 6.72 3.72
CA VAL A 46 12.33 5.98 3.78
C VAL A 46 12.26 4.63 3.04
N ALA A 47 11.08 4.00 2.93
CA ALA A 47 10.92 2.72 2.24
C ALA A 47 9.72 2.68 1.28
N GLU A 48 9.98 2.34 0.02
CA GLU A 48 8.95 2.11 -0.99
C GLU A 48 8.79 0.61 -1.17
N ALA A 49 7.61 0.05 -0.94
CA ALA A 49 7.36 -1.36 -1.23
C ALA A 49 6.41 -1.49 -2.41
N GLY A 50 6.77 -2.29 -3.40
CA GLY A 50 5.88 -2.83 -4.42
C GLY A 50 5.39 -4.21 -3.96
N ALA A 51 4.06 -4.38 -3.88
CA ALA A 51 3.47 -5.69 -3.75
C ALA A 51 3.00 -6.18 -5.09
N MET A 52 3.85 -6.95 -5.75
CA MET A 52 3.46 -7.72 -6.91
C MET A 52 3.48 -9.20 -6.53
N ASN A 53 2.30 -9.78 -6.36
CA ASN A 53 2.16 -11.24 -6.45
C ASN A 53 2.08 -11.57 -7.94
N ILE A 54 3.22 -11.78 -8.58
CA ILE A 54 3.28 -12.28 -9.96
C ILE A 54 2.79 -13.73 -9.92
N SER A 55 1.47 -13.91 -10.00
CA SER A 55 0.81 -15.23 -9.91
C SER A 55 0.82 -15.97 -11.25
N THR A 56 1.31 -15.34 -12.30
CA THR A 56 1.45 -15.89 -13.65
C THR A 56 2.80 -16.59 -13.80
N PRO A 57 2.89 -17.70 -14.55
CA PRO A 57 4.05 -18.58 -14.55
C PRO A 57 5.30 -17.78 -14.93
N THR A 58 6.10 -17.50 -13.91
CA THR A 58 7.39 -16.84 -14.00
C THR A 58 8.27 -17.71 -14.88
N GLN A 59 9.07 -17.10 -15.77
CA GLN A 59 10.29 -17.79 -16.16
C GLN A 59 11.00 -18.18 -14.86
N PRO A 60 11.45 -19.44 -14.71
CA PRO A 60 12.10 -19.86 -13.48
C PRO A 60 13.26 -18.90 -13.20
N ILE A 61 13.26 -18.29 -12.02
CA ILE A 61 14.37 -17.46 -11.54
C ILE A 61 15.55 -18.41 -11.39
N ARG A 62 16.56 -18.25 -12.25
CA ARG A 62 17.74 -19.13 -12.27
C ARG A 62 18.97 -18.42 -11.72
N THR A 63 19.00 -17.10 -11.81
CA THR A 63 20.13 -16.27 -11.42
C THR A 63 19.68 -14.96 -10.74
N PRO A 64 20.54 -14.30 -9.96
CA PRO A 64 20.31 -12.95 -9.47
C PRO A 64 20.05 -11.94 -10.62
N GLY A 65 20.69 -12.13 -11.77
CA GLY A 65 20.44 -11.34 -12.97
C GLY A 65 18.99 -11.39 -13.44
N ASP A 66 18.35 -12.56 -13.41
CA ASP A 66 16.93 -12.70 -13.74
C ASP A 66 16.04 -11.88 -12.79
N ILE A 67 16.39 -11.80 -11.52
CA ILE A 67 15.67 -10.98 -10.52
C ILE A 67 15.85 -9.49 -10.84
N LEU A 68 17.10 -9.04 -11.01
CA LEU A 68 17.46 -7.65 -11.33
C LEU A 68 16.73 -7.16 -12.58
N ALA A 69 16.66 -7.99 -13.63
CA ALA A 69 15.99 -7.65 -14.88
C ALA A 69 14.46 -7.42 -14.72
N ASN A 70 13.84 -7.93 -13.66
CA ASN A 70 12.42 -7.72 -13.38
C ASN A 70 12.14 -6.49 -12.50
N ILE A 71 13.14 -5.88 -11.87
CA ILE A 71 12.95 -4.77 -10.94
C ILE A 71 12.23 -3.57 -11.59
N PRO A 72 12.61 -3.10 -12.80
CA PRO A 72 11.95 -1.93 -13.39
C PRO A 72 10.45 -2.15 -13.66
N GLY A 73 10.07 -3.34 -14.12
CA GLY A 73 8.66 -3.67 -14.32
C GLY A 73 7.89 -3.87 -13.02
N ILE A 74 8.57 -4.27 -11.94
CA ILE A 74 7.97 -4.41 -10.61
C ILE A 74 7.73 -3.04 -9.96
N LEU A 75 8.73 -2.16 -9.99
CA LEU A 75 8.67 -0.85 -9.35
C LEU A 75 7.96 0.21 -10.19
N GLY A 76 7.86 0.00 -11.51
CA GLY A 76 7.34 0.99 -12.45
C GLY A 76 8.32 2.12 -12.78
N PHE A 77 9.59 2.01 -12.37
CA PHE A 77 10.68 2.91 -12.77
C PHE A 77 12.04 2.22 -12.68
N PHE A 78 13.10 2.84 -13.22
CA PHE A 78 14.49 2.35 -13.11
C PHE A 78 15.16 2.91 -11.84
N PRO A 79 15.35 2.12 -10.76
CA PRO A 79 16.01 2.61 -9.56
C PRO A 79 17.51 2.80 -9.77
N SER A 80 18.05 3.83 -9.14
CA SER A 80 19.48 4.12 -9.00
C SER A 80 19.78 4.51 -7.56
N GLU A 81 21.04 4.34 -7.15
CA GLU A 81 21.53 4.73 -5.83
C GLU A 81 20.62 4.22 -4.71
N SER A 82 20.41 2.90 -4.70
CA SER A 82 19.40 2.26 -3.85
C SER A 82 19.76 0.85 -3.42
N VAL A 83 19.17 0.42 -2.30
CA VAL A 83 19.10 -1.00 -1.91
C VAL A 83 17.70 -1.52 -2.23
N ILE A 84 17.64 -2.64 -2.94
CA ILE A 84 16.42 -3.38 -3.22
C ILE A 84 16.41 -4.63 -2.33
N LEU A 85 15.35 -4.82 -1.56
CA LEU A 85 15.12 -6.01 -0.75
C LEU A 85 13.97 -6.80 -1.37
N ILE A 86 14.15 -8.11 -1.51
CA ILE A 86 13.17 -9.00 -2.12
C ILE A 86 12.98 -10.19 -1.21
N SER A 87 11.74 -10.42 -0.80
CA SER A 87 11.40 -11.65 -0.10
C SER A 87 11.09 -12.77 -1.09
N ILE A 88 11.50 -13.99 -0.75
CA ILE A 88 11.10 -15.22 -1.45
C ILE A 88 10.12 -15.96 -0.56
N GLN A 89 9.00 -16.38 -1.13
CA GLN A 89 7.89 -16.97 -0.39
C GLN A 89 7.54 -18.35 -0.95
N PRO A 90 7.10 -19.28 -0.09
CA PRO A 90 6.52 -20.54 -0.56
C PRO A 90 5.24 -20.29 -1.35
N SER A 91 5.10 -21.00 -2.47
CA SER A 91 3.92 -21.01 -3.32
C SER A 91 3.50 -22.46 -3.61
N PRO A 92 2.24 -22.70 -4.05
CA PRO A 92 1.81 -24.04 -4.46
C PRO A 92 2.65 -24.66 -5.61
N HIS A 93 3.39 -23.83 -6.36
CA HIS A 93 4.19 -24.25 -7.51
C HIS A 93 5.71 -24.20 -7.25
N GLY A 94 6.13 -24.13 -5.98
CA GLY A 94 7.54 -23.94 -5.60
C GLY A 94 7.74 -22.57 -4.95
N PHE A 95 8.79 -21.84 -5.32
CA PHE A 95 9.05 -20.50 -4.77
C PHE A 95 8.56 -19.39 -5.70
N SER A 96 8.06 -18.31 -5.11
CA SER A 96 7.71 -17.08 -5.80
C SER A 96 8.33 -15.87 -5.13
N MET A 97 8.55 -14.81 -5.91
CA MET A 97 8.90 -13.51 -5.32
C MET A 97 7.71 -12.98 -4.51
N GLY A 98 7.98 -12.60 -3.28
CA GLY A 98 7.08 -11.86 -2.41
C GLY A 98 7.23 -10.34 -2.62
N PRO A 99 6.87 -9.53 -1.60
CA PRO A 99 7.10 -8.09 -1.62
C PRO A 99 8.53 -7.70 -1.98
N VAL A 100 8.64 -6.63 -2.77
CA VAL A 100 9.88 -5.96 -3.14
C VAL A 100 9.88 -4.60 -2.47
N ALA A 101 10.97 -4.26 -1.78
CA ALA A 101 11.18 -2.96 -1.16
C ALA A 101 12.39 -2.27 -1.76
N ARG A 102 12.31 -0.95 -1.91
CA ARG A 102 13.39 -0.08 -2.39
C ARG A 102 13.68 0.97 -1.33
N LEU A 103 14.95 1.10 -0.99
CA LEU A 103 15.50 2.03 -0.01
C LEU A 103 16.51 2.93 -0.71
N ASN A 104 16.52 4.23 -0.41
CA ASN A 104 17.68 5.04 -0.78
C ASN A 104 18.89 4.59 0.03
N LEU A 105 20.10 4.64 -0.54
CA LEU A 105 21.33 4.24 0.18
C LEU A 105 21.49 4.92 1.55
N ASN A 106 21.15 6.21 1.64
CA ASN A 106 21.30 7.00 2.87
C ASN A 106 20.29 6.62 3.97
N ASP A 107 19.23 5.93 3.60
CA ASP A 107 18.08 5.62 4.46
C ASP A 107 18.18 4.21 5.08
N VAL A 108 19.07 3.36 4.53
CA VAL A 108 19.14 1.92 4.82
C VAL A 108 19.13 1.60 6.33
N PRO A 109 20.02 2.16 7.18
CA PRO A 109 20.08 1.75 8.58
C PRO A 109 18.78 2.03 9.36
N ALA A 110 18.07 3.11 9.00
CA ALA A 110 16.83 3.50 9.66
C ALA A 110 15.61 2.72 9.13
N ALA A 111 15.65 2.31 7.86
CA ALA A 111 14.52 1.70 7.16
C ALA A 111 14.38 0.18 7.38
N LEU A 112 15.51 -0.51 7.59
CA LEU A 112 15.58 -1.97 7.49
C LEU A 112 14.58 -2.68 8.40
N GLN A 113 14.48 -2.27 9.67
CA GLN A 113 13.57 -2.90 10.63
C GLN A 113 12.11 -2.86 10.15
N GLU A 114 11.70 -1.75 9.54
CA GLU A 114 10.33 -1.57 9.11
C GLU A 114 10.01 -2.41 7.86
N VAL A 115 10.93 -2.45 6.90
CA VAL A 115 10.77 -3.30 5.71
C VAL A 115 10.64 -4.76 6.11
N MET A 116 11.45 -5.20 7.07
CA MET A 116 11.47 -6.58 7.55
C MET A 116 10.18 -6.93 8.30
N ASP A 117 9.67 -6.01 9.13
CA ASP A 117 8.35 -6.15 9.77
C ASP A 117 7.24 -6.33 8.72
N ALA A 118 7.32 -5.63 7.58
CA ALA A 118 6.37 -5.78 6.48
C ALA A 118 6.51 -7.14 5.75
N PHE A 119 7.74 -7.62 5.56
CA PHE A 119 8.02 -8.90 4.88
C PHE A 119 7.54 -10.11 5.68
N HIS A 120 7.71 -10.09 7.01
CA HIS A 120 7.26 -11.18 7.89
C HIS A 120 5.78 -11.54 7.75
N CYS A 121 4.93 -10.59 7.35
CA CYS A 121 3.52 -10.86 7.09
C CYS A 121 3.27 -11.94 6.02
N GLY A 122 4.23 -12.14 5.11
CA GLY A 122 4.18 -13.14 4.06
C GLY A 122 4.93 -14.44 4.36
N ASN A 123 5.45 -14.60 5.59
CA ASN A 123 6.26 -15.75 6.01
C ASN A 123 7.40 -16.08 5.00
N PRO A 124 8.35 -15.16 4.81
CA PRO A 124 9.40 -15.32 3.82
C PRO A 124 10.32 -16.49 4.20
N GLU A 125 10.75 -17.25 3.19
CA GLU A 125 11.76 -18.30 3.35
C GLU A 125 13.17 -17.73 3.23
N SER A 126 13.35 -16.70 2.40
CA SER A 126 14.62 -15.99 2.24
C SER A 126 14.40 -14.54 1.87
N ILE A 127 15.39 -13.70 2.17
CA ILE A 127 15.41 -12.26 1.89
C ILE A 127 16.73 -11.93 1.19
N PHE A 128 16.61 -11.40 -0.02
CA PHE A 128 17.73 -11.04 -0.87
C PHE A 128 17.88 -9.52 -0.96
N GLY A 129 19.14 -9.05 -0.93
CA GLY A 129 19.50 -7.65 -1.10
C GLY A 129 20.21 -7.39 -2.43
N PHE A 130 19.92 -6.26 -3.06
CA PHE A 130 20.61 -5.80 -4.26
C PHE A 130 20.96 -4.34 -4.08
N VAL A 131 22.25 -4.03 -4.11
CA VAL A 131 22.76 -2.66 -4.06
C VAL A 131 22.99 -2.19 -5.49
N LEU A 132 22.41 -1.06 -5.83
CA LEU A 132 22.55 -0.41 -7.13
C LEU A 132 23.25 0.92 -6.92
N SER A 133 24.50 1.03 -7.35
CA SER A 133 25.34 2.19 -7.06
C SER A 133 26.56 2.24 -7.97
N GLN A 134 26.85 3.43 -8.51
CA GLN A 134 28.09 3.67 -9.28
C GLN A 134 29.26 4.10 -8.37
N ARG A 135 29.03 4.22 -7.05
CA ARG A 135 30.07 4.53 -6.07
C ARG A 135 31.03 3.37 -5.89
N GLN A 136 32.26 3.68 -5.48
CA GLN A 136 33.23 2.64 -5.13
C GLN A 136 32.80 1.90 -3.87
N GLU A 137 33.19 0.63 -3.74
CA GLU A 137 32.80 -0.22 -2.61
C GLU A 137 33.21 0.38 -1.25
N GLU A 138 34.35 1.07 -1.21
CA GLU A 138 34.85 1.78 -0.01
C GLU A 138 33.84 2.82 0.50
N ASP A 139 33.14 3.53 -0.41
CA ASP A 139 32.12 4.51 -0.07
C ASP A 139 30.79 3.87 0.37
N LEU A 140 30.61 2.58 0.06
CA LEU A 140 29.41 1.80 0.39
C LEU A 140 29.59 0.97 1.66
N TRP A 141 30.79 0.94 2.23
CA TRP A 141 31.16 0.06 3.33
C TRP A 141 30.18 0.09 4.50
N ASP A 142 29.79 1.29 4.97
CA ASP A 142 28.87 1.44 6.09
C ASP A 142 27.48 0.85 5.78
N ILE A 143 27.02 0.97 4.54
CA ILE A 143 25.73 0.44 4.07
C ILE A 143 25.81 -1.08 3.97
N LEU A 144 26.84 -1.61 3.30
CA LEU A 144 27.06 -3.05 3.13
C LEU A 144 27.23 -3.74 4.48
N HIS A 145 28.00 -3.14 5.39
CA HIS A 145 28.17 -3.64 6.75
C HIS A 145 26.85 -3.59 7.54
N SER A 146 26.04 -2.55 7.36
CA SER A 146 24.71 -2.47 7.98
C SER A 146 23.80 -3.58 7.48
N LEU A 147 23.77 -3.85 6.18
CA LEU A 147 22.98 -4.95 5.59
C LEU A 147 23.44 -6.32 6.10
N TYR A 148 24.75 -6.56 6.14
CA TYR A 148 25.34 -7.83 6.60
C TYR A 148 25.07 -8.11 8.08
N ARG A 149 25.17 -7.08 8.93
CA ARG A 149 24.96 -7.23 10.38
C ARG A 149 23.50 -7.13 10.79
N PHE A 150 22.62 -6.75 9.89
CA PHE A 150 21.23 -6.55 10.21
C PHE A 150 20.57 -7.87 10.63
N GLN A 151 19.92 -7.82 11.79
CA GLN A 151 18.96 -8.81 12.23
C GLN A 151 17.77 -8.06 12.81
N ASP A 152 16.58 -8.46 12.42
CA ASP A 152 15.39 -7.92 13.01
C ASP A 152 15.11 -8.52 14.41
N ARG A 153 13.95 -8.17 14.96
CA ARG A 153 13.52 -8.62 16.30
C ARG A 153 13.26 -10.13 16.38
N SER A 154 13.04 -10.82 15.27
CA SER A 154 12.87 -12.28 15.22
C SER A 154 14.21 -13.01 15.03
N GLY A 155 15.29 -12.26 14.77
CA GLY A 155 16.61 -12.79 14.47
C GLY A 155 16.81 -13.11 12.98
N VAL A 156 15.88 -12.70 12.12
CA VAL A 156 15.98 -12.87 10.66
C VAL A 156 16.79 -11.72 10.08
N GLY A 157 17.74 -12.07 9.22
CA GLY A 157 18.62 -11.12 8.51
C GLY A 157 18.39 -11.14 7.01
N ILE A 158 19.35 -10.57 6.28
CA ILE A 158 19.42 -10.66 4.81
C ILE A 158 20.31 -11.87 4.48
N ASP A 159 19.79 -12.82 3.70
CA ASP A 159 20.46 -14.10 3.44
C ASP A 159 21.63 -13.95 2.44
N ALA A 160 21.47 -13.06 1.46
CA ALA A 160 22.48 -12.77 0.47
C ALA A 160 22.29 -11.37 -0.12
N CYS A 161 23.40 -10.74 -0.51
CA CYS A 161 23.40 -9.42 -1.09
C CYS A 161 24.36 -9.29 -2.27
N TRP A 162 23.87 -8.71 -3.35
CA TRP A 162 24.64 -8.44 -4.57
C TRP A 162 24.84 -6.94 -4.78
N LEU A 163 25.89 -6.58 -5.51
CA LEU A 163 26.17 -5.23 -5.98
C LEU A 163 26.16 -5.22 -7.51
N ALA A 164 25.52 -4.22 -8.10
CA ALA A 164 25.65 -3.89 -9.51
C ALA A 164 25.78 -2.36 -9.65
N GLU A 165 26.54 -1.91 -10.64
CA GLU A 165 26.74 -0.48 -10.86
C GLU A 165 25.43 0.23 -11.28
N GLU A 166 24.68 -0.42 -12.16
CA GLU A 166 23.39 0.06 -12.65
C GLU A 166 22.48 -1.09 -13.12
N LEU A 167 21.19 -0.80 -13.27
CA LEU A 167 20.24 -1.71 -13.91
C LEU A 167 20.25 -1.52 -15.42
N SER A 168 21.22 -2.13 -16.09
CA SER A 168 21.31 -2.15 -17.54
C SER A 168 21.65 -3.55 -18.06
N THR A 169 21.32 -3.82 -19.33
CA THR A 169 21.63 -5.12 -19.96
C THR A 169 23.14 -5.31 -20.01
N ASP A 170 23.60 -6.54 -19.77
CA ASP A 170 25.01 -6.93 -19.73
C ASP A 170 25.83 -6.28 -18.60
N THR A 171 25.21 -5.52 -17.69
CA THR A 171 25.89 -5.01 -16.50
C THR A 171 26.24 -6.18 -15.58
N ALA A 172 27.49 -6.21 -15.11
CA ALA A 172 27.96 -7.22 -14.18
C ALA A 172 27.34 -7.00 -12.79
N TYR A 173 27.12 -8.10 -12.07
CA TYR A 173 26.80 -8.08 -10.65
C TYR A 173 27.69 -9.07 -9.91
N ASP A 174 27.98 -8.75 -8.65
CA ASP A 174 28.85 -9.53 -7.78
C ASP A 174 28.21 -9.74 -6.41
N LEU A 175 28.37 -10.94 -5.85
CA LEU A 175 27.93 -11.28 -4.50
C LEU A 175 28.88 -10.63 -3.48
N ILE A 176 28.32 -9.79 -2.60
CA ILE A 176 29.07 -9.14 -1.53
C ILE A 176 29.10 -10.02 -0.28
N PHE A 177 27.95 -10.60 0.08
CA PHE A 177 27.85 -11.55 1.18
C PHE A 177 26.68 -12.52 0.97
N GLY A 178 26.77 -13.69 1.59
CA GLY A 178 25.77 -14.74 1.52
C GLY A 178 26.41 -16.09 1.21
N HIS A 179 25.61 -17.15 1.27
CA HIS A 179 26.05 -18.49 0.92
C HIS A 179 25.58 -18.86 -0.49
N ALA A 180 26.48 -18.75 -1.47
CA ALA A 180 26.32 -19.36 -2.79
C ALA A 180 27.24 -20.59 -2.88
N SER A 181 26.77 -21.67 -3.48
CA SER A 181 27.55 -22.90 -3.62
C SER A 181 28.56 -22.74 -4.76
N GLU A 182 29.85 -22.70 -4.43
CA GLU A 182 30.95 -22.70 -5.43
C GLU A 182 31.01 -24.02 -6.21
N ASP A 183 30.68 -25.13 -5.54
CA ASP A 183 30.79 -26.50 -6.08
C ASP A 183 29.61 -26.93 -6.98
N GLY A 184 28.62 -26.04 -7.18
CA GLY A 184 27.57 -26.23 -8.16
C GLY A 184 26.49 -27.26 -7.79
N GLU A 185 26.43 -27.75 -6.56
CA GLU A 185 25.25 -28.46 -6.06
C GLU A 185 24.36 -27.55 -5.21
N GLY A 186 23.07 -27.54 -5.54
CA GLY A 186 22.04 -26.76 -4.84
C GLY A 186 21.35 -25.70 -5.72
N PRO A 187 20.27 -25.09 -5.23
CA PRO A 187 19.43 -24.15 -5.99
C PRO A 187 20.10 -22.79 -6.30
N LEU A 188 21.27 -22.48 -5.72
CA LEU A 188 22.00 -21.21 -5.87
C LEU A 188 23.30 -21.36 -6.69
N GLN A 189 23.35 -22.32 -7.61
CA GLN A 189 24.48 -22.52 -8.52
C GLN A 189 24.60 -21.35 -9.51
N ASN A 190 25.81 -20.78 -9.67
CA ASN A 190 26.09 -19.59 -10.51
C ASN A 190 25.45 -18.29 -9.99
N TRP A 191 25.35 -18.14 -8.67
CA TRP A 191 24.82 -16.92 -8.03
C TRP A 191 25.91 -16.00 -7.47
N MET A 192 27.19 -16.33 -7.63
CA MET A 192 28.29 -15.48 -7.14
C MET A 192 28.48 -14.24 -8.01
N GLU A 193 28.57 -14.42 -9.31
CA GLU A 193 28.80 -13.35 -10.29
C GLU A 193 27.97 -13.64 -11.54
N GLY A 194 27.73 -12.61 -12.36
CA GLY A 194 27.04 -12.77 -13.63
C GLY A 194 26.72 -11.44 -14.29
N THR A 195 25.82 -11.47 -15.27
CA THR A 195 25.36 -10.27 -15.98
C THR A 195 23.85 -10.20 -15.99
N ILE A 196 23.32 -8.98 -16.03
CA ILE A 196 21.87 -8.74 -16.13
C ILE A 196 21.42 -9.04 -17.56
N PRO A 197 20.46 -9.98 -17.78
CA PRO A 197 19.93 -10.28 -19.10
C PRO A 197 19.08 -9.12 -19.64
N ALA A 198 18.67 -9.19 -20.91
CA ALA A 198 17.89 -8.15 -21.56
C ALA A 198 16.59 -7.80 -20.80
N ILE A 199 16.58 -6.63 -20.16
CA ILE A 199 15.47 -6.12 -19.32
C ILE A 199 14.16 -6.04 -20.09
N SER A 200 14.23 -5.64 -21.37
CA SER A 200 13.08 -5.50 -22.27
C SER A 200 12.34 -6.81 -22.51
N THR A 201 13.01 -7.95 -22.33
CA THR A 201 12.43 -9.29 -22.50
C THR A 201 11.99 -9.92 -21.18
N SER A 202 12.23 -9.26 -20.05
CA SER A 202 11.84 -9.74 -18.73
C SER A 202 10.32 -9.90 -18.60
N HIS A 203 9.89 -10.77 -17.70
CA HIS A 203 8.47 -11.06 -17.51
C HIS A 203 7.68 -9.82 -17.11
N SER A 204 8.18 -9.09 -16.10
CA SER A 204 7.57 -7.85 -15.63
C SER A 204 7.49 -6.80 -16.74
N MET A 205 8.47 -6.73 -17.64
CA MET A 205 8.47 -5.75 -18.72
C MET A 205 7.49 -6.07 -19.83
N ARG A 206 7.37 -7.34 -20.21
CA ARG A 206 6.31 -7.76 -21.12
C ARG A 206 4.93 -7.47 -20.53
N ALA A 207 4.78 -7.63 -19.22
CA ALA A 207 3.53 -7.29 -18.54
C ALA A 207 3.24 -5.78 -18.63
N CYS A 208 4.22 -4.90 -18.44
CA CYS A 208 4.07 -3.46 -18.70
C CYS A 208 3.53 -3.21 -20.11
N VAL A 209 4.24 -3.73 -21.12
CA VAL A 209 3.95 -3.48 -22.54
C VAL A 209 2.56 -4.01 -22.92
N ASN A 210 2.20 -5.21 -22.47
CA ASN A 210 0.88 -5.79 -22.73
C ASN A 210 -0.27 -4.98 -22.14
N ASN A 211 0.00 -4.22 -21.08
CA ASN A 211 -0.96 -3.30 -20.44
C ASN A 211 -0.86 -1.87 -21.00
N GLY A 212 -0.12 -1.63 -22.08
CA GLY A 212 0.06 -0.31 -22.67
C GLY A 212 0.89 0.65 -21.81
N MET A 213 1.68 0.11 -20.88
CA MET A 213 2.48 0.87 -19.93
C MET A 213 3.98 0.69 -20.20
N LEU A 214 4.77 1.69 -19.82
CA LEU A 214 6.23 1.61 -19.71
C LEU A 214 6.63 2.15 -18.34
N PRO A 215 7.67 1.59 -17.68
CA PRO A 215 8.25 2.20 -16.50
C PRO A 215 8.77 3.60 -16.80
N GLU A 216 8.65 4.46 -15.80
CA GLU A 216 9.22 5.79 -15.83
C GLU A 216 10.75 5.76 -15.70
N LEU A 217 11.42 6.80 -16.18
CA LEU A 217 12.88 6.88 -16.06
C LEU A 217 13.33 7.02 -14.61
N SER A 218 12.55 7.73 -13.81
CA SER A 218 12.83 7.93 -12.40
C SER A 218 11.57 7.82 -11.55
N ARG A 219 11.80 7.57 -10.26
CA ARG A 219 10.76 7.64 -9.25
C ARG A 219 10.07 9.00 -9.20
N ASN A 220 10.83 10.08 -9.43
CA ASN A 220 10.28 11.43 -9.39
C ASN A 220 9.22 11.61 -10.47
N ASP A 221 9.49 11.12 -11.68
CA ASP A 221 8.54 11.19 -12.81
C ASP A 221 7.27 10.37 -12.50
N LEU A 222 7.44 9.18 -11.92
CA LEU A 222 6.33 8.32 -11.49
C LEU A 222 5.43 8.97 -10.43
N VAL A 223 6.03 9.66 -9.46
CA VAL A 223 5.31 10.40 -8.41
C VAL A 223 4.67 11.68 -8.96
N GLN A 224 5.32 12.34 -9.91
CA GLN A 224 4.88 13.62 -10.47
C GLN A 224 3.48 13.52 -11.09
N ARG A 225 3.16 12.36 -11.70
CA ARG A 225 1.82 12.03 -12.22
C ARG A 225 0.68 12.32 -11.23
N PHE A 226 0.92 12.16 -9.93
CA PHE A 226 -0.09 12.39 -8.87
C PHE A 226 -0.04 13.82 -8.30
N LYS A 227 1.05 14.54 -8.51
CA LYS A 227 1.27 15.91 -8.01
C LYS A 227 0.80 16.96 -9.02
N ASP A 228 0.72 16.62 -10.30
CA ASP A 228 0.25 17.54 -11.33
C ASP A 228 -1.17 18.03 -11.07
N HIS A 229 -1.38 19.34 -11.17
CA HIS A 229 -2.69 19.94 -11.00
C HIS A 229 -3.57 19.75 -12.24
N ASN A 230 -4.89 19.84 -12.06
CA ASN A 230 -5.84 19.95 -13.16
C ASN A 230 -5.61 21.30 -13.90
N PRO A 231 -5.33 21.28 -15.22
CA PRO A 231 -5.04 22.50 -15.98
C PRO A 231 -6.29 23.25 -16.48
N TYR A 232 -7.48 22.64 -16.42
CA TYR A 232 -8.72 23.16 -17.02
C TYR A 232 -9.54 24.04 -16.08
N PHE A 233 -9.51 23.78 -14.78
CA PHE A 233 -10.34 24.48 -13.80
C PHE A 233 -9.53 25.38 -12.86
N GLY A 234 -10.03 26.59 -12.62
CA GLY A 234 -9.46 27.54 -11.68
C GLY A 234 -9.72 27.15 -10.21
N LYS A 235 -8.92 27.72 -9.30
CA LYS A 235 -9.05 27.45 -7.84
C LYS A 235 -10.44 27.77 -7.29
N GLU A 236 -11.08 28.83 -7.78
CA GLU A 236 -12.42 29.26 -7.33
C GLU A 236 -13.51 28.29 -7.79
N GLU A 237 -13.41 27.81 -9.04
CA GLU A 237 -14.33 26.82 -9.63
C GLU A 237 -14.22 25.49 -8.87
N ILE A 238 -13.00 24.99 -8.67
CA ILE A 238 -12.74 23.77 -7.89
C ILE A 238 -13.32 23.91 -6.47
N SER A 239 -13.14 25.07 -5.83
CA SER A 239 -13.70 25.33 -4.50
C SER A 239 -15.23 25.35 -4.49
N ALA A 240 -15.86 25.80 -5.58
CA ALA A 240 -17.32 25.78 -5.73
C ALA A 240 -17.84 24.35 -5.96
N MET A 241 -17.20 23.59 -6.85
CA MET A 241 -17.48 22.16 -7.08
C MET A 241 -17.38 21.37 -5.77
N GLU A 242 -16.31 21.58 -5.00
CA GLU A 242 -16.08 20.90 -3.73
C GLU A 242 -17.20 21.15 -2.71
N ARG A 243 -17.65 22.41 -2.57
CA ARG A 243 -18.77 22.74 -1.68
C ARG A 243 -20.06 22.06 -2.13
N CYS A 244 -20.32 22.06 -3.43
CA CYS A 244 -21.50 21.43 -4.02
C CYS A 244 -21.49 19.90 -3.76
N CYS A 245 -20.39 19.23 -4.09
CA CYS A 245 -20.22 17.79 -3.92
C CYS A 245 -20.40 17.34 -2.47
N ARG A 246 -19.82 18.10 -1.52
CA ARG A 246 -19.97 17.81 -0.08
C ARG A 246 -21.42 17.95 0.39
N GLU A 247 -22.15 18.93 -0.14
CA GLU A 247 -23.56 19.11 0.22
C GLU A 247 -24.44 17.99 -0.38
N ILE A 248 -24.22 17.63 -1.64
CA ILE A 248 -24.91 16.50 -2.28
C ILE A 248 -24.66 15.21 -1.49
N ALA A 249 -23.41 14.91 -1.13
CA ALA A 249 -23.07 13.72 -0.35
C ALA A 249 -23.77 13.69 1.02
N ARG A 250 -23.92 14.84 1.68
CA ARG A 250 -24.68 14.95 2.94
C ARG A 250 -26.18 14.70 2.73
N GLN A 251 -26.74 15.20 1.65
CA GLN A 251 -28.15 14.97 1.32
C GLN A 251 -28.42 13.49 1.04
N LEU A 252 -27.55 12.83 0.27
CA LEU A 252 -27.65 11.39 0.00
C LEU A 252 -27.63 10.58 1.30
N ARG A 253 -26.71 10.90 2.21
CA ARG A 253 -26.64 10.26 3.54
C ARG A 253 -27.90 10.49 4.38
N ALA A 254 -28.56 11.63 4.21
CA ALA A 254 -29.82 11.94 4.86
C ALA A 254 -31.04 11.30 4.15
N GLY A 255 -30.80 10.39 3.18
CA GLY A 255 -31.84 9.71 2.42
C GLY A 255 -32.52 10.60 1.39
N ARG A 256 -31.91 11.71 0.97
CA ARG A 256 -32.45 12.65 -0.02
C ARG A 256 -31.55 12.69 -1.25
N GLY A 257 -32.14 12.51 -2.43
CA GLY A 257 -31.41 12.63 -3.68
C GLY A 257 -32.05 11.77 -4.76
N TYR A 258 -31.59 11.90 -5.99
CA TYR A 258 -32.12 11.15 -7.13
C TYR A 258 -33.66 11.18 -7.21
N GLN A 259 -34.28 12.33 -6.92
CA GLN A 259 -35.75 12.51 -6.91
C GLN A 259 -36.53 11.54 -6.01
N THR A 260 -35.89 11.02 -4.96
CA THR A 260 -36.53 10.15 -3.96
C THR A 260 -36.14 10.58 -2.54
N SER A 261 -36.95 10.18 -1.57
CA SER A 261 -36.68 10.32 -0.13
C SER A 261 -36.65 8.96 0.58
N ASP A 262 -36.71 7.86 -0.17
CA ASP A 262 -36.49 6.51 0.35
C ASP A 262 -34.99 6.21 0.37
N PRO A 263 -34.37 6.06 1.56
CA PRO A 263 -32.94 5.82 1.70
C PRO A 263 -32.45 4.59 0.91
N VAL A 264 -33.24 3.52 0.82
CA VAL A 264 -32.84 2.31 0.10
C VAL A 264 -32.77 2.58 -1.41
N GLN A 265 -33.75 3.32 -1.94
CA GLN A 265 -33.76 3.72 -3.34
C GLN A 265 -32.66 4.73 -3.67
N VAL A 266 -32.31 5.63 -2.75
CA VAL A 266 -31.15 6.52 -2.91
C VAL A 266 -29.88 5.70 -3.12
N VAL A 267 -29.66 4.66 -2.31
CA VAL A 267 -28.46 3.82 -2.42
C VAL A 267 -28.48 2.98 -3.72
N LYS A 268 -29.62 2.38 -4.08
CA LYS A 268 -29.76 1.63 -5.35
C LYS A 268 -29.42 2.52 -6.56
N ARG A 269 -29.90 3.77 -6.56
CA ARG A 269 -29.65 4.75 -7.63
C ARG A 269 -28.20 5.23 -7.63
N LEU A 270 -27.59 5.48 -6.46
CA LEU A 270 -26.17 5.80 -6.36
C LEU A 270 -25.29 4.71 -6.98
N ILE A 271 -25.55 3.43 -6.69
CA ILE A 271 -24.77 2.32 -7.25
C ILE A 271 -24.93 2.24 -8.78
N ALA A 272 -26.16 2.44 -9.28
CA ALA A 272 -26.41 2.47 -10.73
C ALA A 272 -25.70 3.66 -11.41
N ASP A 273 -25.72 4.82 -10.76
CA ASP A 273 -25.07 6.06 -11.21
C ASP A 273 -23.54 5.88 -11.31
N VAL A 274 -22.91 5.21 -10.34
CA VAL A 274 -21.47 4.90 -10.40
C VAL A 274 -21.12 4.08 -11.64
N ARG A 275 -21.93 3.07 -11.98
CA ARG A 275 -21.69 2.22 -13.16
C ARG A 275 -21.83 3.01 -14.45
N PHE A 276 -22.81 3.91 -14.50
CA PHE A 276 -22.99 4.80 -15.64
C PHE A 276 -21.81 5.78 -15.77
N VAL A 277 -21.44 6.45 -14.69
CA VAL A 277 -20.29 7.38 -14.69
C VAL A 277 -19.01 6.67 -15.14
N LEU A 278 -18.75 5.45 -14.68
CA LEU A 278 -17.58 4.68 -15.11
C LEU A 278 -17.64 4.28 -16.59
N SER A 279 -18.82 4.05 -17.17
CA SER A 279 -18.92 3.74 -18.61
C SER A 279 -18.67 4.95 -19.52
N GLU A 280 -18.77 6.17 -18.97
CA GLU A 280 -18.49 7.41 -19.70
C GLU A 280 -17.01 7.84 -19.59
N VAL A 281 -16.18 7.12 -18.83
CA VAL A 281 -14.75 7.44 -18.71
C VAL A 281 -14.00 6.86 -19.91
N GLU A 282 -13.56 7.71 -20.83
CA GLU A 282 -12.77 7.30 -21.99
C GLU A 282 -11.25 7.37 -21.72
N SER A 283 -10.79 8.47 -21.11
CA SER A 283 -9.39 8.72 -20.81
C SER A 283 -9.20 9.72 -19.66
N LEU A 284 -8.00 9.74 -19.07
CA LEU A 284 -7.62 10.72 -18.05
C LEU A 284 -7.78 12.18 -18.54
N GLU A 285 -7.36 12.49 -19.77
CA GLU A 285 -7.35 13.87 -20.26
C GLU A 285 -8.78 14.40 -20.45
N GLU A 286 -9.64 13.62 -21.08
CA GLU A 286 -11.06 13.99 -21.24
C GLU A 286 -11.78 14.08 -19.89
N THR A 287 -11.42 13.22 -18.93
CA THR A 287 -11.99 13.27 -17.58
C THR A 287 -11.52 14.50 -16.81
N LEU A 288 -10.30 15.00 -17.04
CA LEU A 288 -9.80 16.23 -16.43
C LEU A 288 -10.54 17.49 -16.90
N GLU A 289 -11.07 17.48 -18.12
CA GLU A 289 -11.88 18.57 -18.69
C GLU A 289 -13.38 18.46 -18.31
N ASN A 290 -13.85 17.27 -17.94
CA ASN A 290 -15.26 17.01 -17.69
C ASN A 290 -15.70 17.32 -16.24
N GLU A 291 -16.35 18.47 -16.04
CA GLU A 291 -16.86 18.91 -14.74
C GLU A 291 -17.84 17.92 -14.09
N GLU A 292 -18.71 17.28 -14.89
CA GLU A 292 -19.76 16.40 -14.40
C GLU A 292 -19.18 15.10 -13.82
N LEU A 293 -18.24 14.47 -14.54
CA LEU A 293 -17.54 13.27 -14.08
C LEU A 293 -16.72 13.56 -12.81
N LEU A 294 -16.01 14.70 -12.79
CA LEU A 294 -15.25 15.15 -11.63
C LEU A 294 -16.16 15.35 -10.41
N CYS A 295 -17.31 16.02 -10.58
CA CYS A 295 -18.25 16.26 -9.50
C CYS A 295 -18.90 14.97 -8.99
N ALA A 296 -19.28 14.04 -9.88
CA ALA A 296 -19.87 12.76 -9.48
C ALA A 296 -18.91 11.97 -8.58
N ALA A 297 -17.65 11.83 -9.01
CA ALA A 297 -16.66 11.09 -8.24
C ALA A 297 -16.22 11.84 -6.96
N ALA A 298 -16.09 13.17 -7.01
CA ALA A 298 -15.79 13.97 -5.82
C ALA A 298 -16.91 13.89 -4.77
N MET A 299 -18.17 13.79 -5.19
CA MET A 299 -19.30 13.53 -4.30
C MET A 299 -19.15 12.19 -3.59
N TRP A 300 -18.78 11.12 -4.30
CA TRP A 300 -18.52 9.82 -3.66
C TRP A 300 -17.43 9.94 -2.61
N MET A 301 -16.34 10.65 -2.93
CA MET A 301 -15.17 10.82 -2.06
C MET A 301 -15.36 11.83 -0.92
N SER A 302 -16.50 12.53 -0.88
CA SER A 302 -16.75 13.59 0.11
C SER A 302 -17.05 13.10 1.52
N THR A 303 -17.58 11.87 1.68
CA THR A 303 -17.87 11.29 2.99
C THR A 303 -17.45 9.83 3.05
N THR A 304 -17.16 9.32 4.26
CA THR A 304 -16.90 7.88 4.44
C THR A 304 -18.08 7.03 4.00
N TRP A 305 -19.31 7.49 4.23
CA TRP A 305 -20.52 6.75 3.90
C TRP A 305 -20.71 6.58 2.39
N THR A 306 -20.66 7.67 1.62
CA THR A 306 -20.75 7.62 0.15
C THR A 306 -19.58 6.84 -0.44
N ARG A 307 -18.37 7.04 0.07
CA ARG A 307 -17.16 6.34 -0.38
C ARG A 307 -17.31 4.83 -0.20
N ASP A 308 -17.68 4.39 0.99
CA ASP A 308 -17.73 2.97 1.34
C ASP A 308 -18.82 2.22 0.54
N LEU A 309 -19.85 2.90 0.05
CA LEU A 309 -20.91 2.31 -0.79
C LEU A 309 -20.50 2.03 -2.23
N VAL A 310 -19.45 2.68 -2.75
CA VAL A 310 -19.09 2.63 -4.18
C VAL A 310 -17.84 1.78 -4.46
N ILE A 311 -17.12 1.34 -3.42
CA ILE A 311 -15.84 0.63 -3.53
C ILE A 311 -15.91 -0.55 -4.50
N THR A 312 -16.92 -1.42 -4.35
CA THR A 312 -17.05 -2.63 -5.20
C THR A 312 -17.09 -2.29 -6.68
N GLU A 313 -17.81 -1.24 -7.07
CA GLU A 313 -17.91 -0.88 -8.49
C GLU A 313 -16.60 -0.31 -9.03
N LEU A 314 -15.89 0.48 -8.21
CA LEU A 314 -14.59 1.05 -8.56
C LEU A 314 -13.51 -0.02 -8.75
N VAL A 315 -13.46 -1.05 -7.89
CA VAL A 315 -12.46 -2.12 -8.03
C VAL A 315 -12.81 -3.12 -9.13
N SER A 316 -14.07 -3.18 -9.56
CA SER A 316 -14.54 -4.00 -10.68
C SER A 316 -14.29 -3.38 -12.06
N ALA A 317 -14.08 -2.06 -12.13
CA ALA A 317 -13.73 -1.33 -13.36
C ALA A 317 -12.40 -0.57 -13.16
N PRO A 318 -11.27 -1.28 -12.98
CA PRO A 318 -10.04 -0.68 -12.47
C PRO A 318 -9.39 0.33 -13.41
N ARG A 319 -9.60 0.22 -14.72
CA ARG A 319 -9.05 1.14 -15.72
C ARG A 319 -9.79 2.48 -15.66
N GLU A 320 -11.10 2.43 -15.81
CA GLU A 320 -12.00 3.58 -15.80
C GLU A 320 -11.97 4.28 -14.43
N ALA A 321 -12.02 3.50 -13.35
CA ALA A 321 -11.85 4.03 -11.99
C ALA A 321 -10.46 4.64 -11.79
N GLY A 322 -9.42 4.08 -12.40
CA GLY A 322 -8.06 4.62 -12.36
C GLY A 322 -7.99 6.03 -12.93
N ASP A 323 -8.48 6.22 -14.16
CA ASP A 323 -8.48 7.53 -14.81
C ASP A 323 -9.35 8.54 -14.06
N LEU A 324 -10.55 8.14 -13.64
CA LEU A 324 -11.48 8.99 -12.88
C LEU A 324 -10.92 9.42 -11.52
N LEU A 325 -10.40 8.49 -10.73
CA LEU A 325 -9.88 8.80 -9.40
C LEU A 325 -8.58 9.59 -9.47
N LEU A 326 -7.74 9.38 -10.49
CA LEU A 326 -6.57 10.20 -10.74
C LEU A 326 -6.97 11.63 -11.13
N ALA A 327 -7.96 11.80 -12.01
CA ALA A 327 -8.49 13.12 -12.37
C ALA A 327 -9.03 13.87 -11.13
N VAL A 328 -9.81 13.18 -10.28
CA VAL A 328 -10.29 13.75 -9.00
C VAL A 328 -9.13 14.11 -8.08
N ALA A 329 -8.13 13.24 -7.93
CA ALA A 329 -6.98 13.53 -7.10
C ALA A 329 -6.23 14.79 -7.59
N ARG A 330 -6.01 14.93 -8.90
CA ARG A 330 -5.34 16.09 -9.52
C ARG A 330 -6.15 17.38 -9.45
N THR A 331 -7.47 17.28 -9.31
CA THR A 331 -8.40 18.42 -9.27
C THR A 331 -8.62 18.93 -7.85
N PHE A 332 -8.94 18.04 -6.91
CA PHE A 332 -9.36 18.43 -5.56
C PHE A 332 -8.23 18.37 -4.55
N GLN A 333 -8.49 18.85 -3.33
CA GLN A 333 -7.55 18.77 -2.21
C GLN A 333 -8.23 18.14 -0.99
N GLY A 334 -7.47 17.98 0.09
CA GLY A 334 -7.97 17.49 1.37
C GLY A 334 -8.62 16.11 1.26
N SER A 335 -9.70 15.89 2.02
CA SER A 335 -10.31 14.56 2.15
C SER A 335 -10.78 13.94 0.83
N ILE A 336 -11.24 14.76 -0.13
CA ILE A 336 -11.66 14.26 -1.44
C ILE A 336 -10.47 13.65 -2.18
N ARG A 337 -9.36 14.40 -2.27
CA ARG A 337 -8.10 13.93 -2.87
C ARG A 337 -7.57 12.70 -2.14
N TYR A 338 -7.57 12.70 -0.82
CA TYR A 338 -7.03 11.60 -0.04
C TYR A 338 -7.82 10.29 -0.21
N ASN A 339 -9.16 10.39 -0.25
CA ASN A 339 -10.01 9.25 -0.56
C ASN A 339 -9.82 8.78 -2.02
N ALA A 340 -9.68 9.71 -2.96
CA ALA A 340 -9.44 9.39 -4.36
C ALA A 340 -8.11 8.63 -4.56
N LEU A 341 -7.01 9.11 -3.99
CA LEU A 341 -5.70 8.41 -4.04
C LEU A 341 -5.76 7.02 -3.38
N ALA A 342 -6.49 6.90 -2.26
CA ALA A 342 -6.64 5.63 -1.56
C ALA A 342 -7.38 4.59 -2.42
N LEU A 343 -8.51 4.98 -3.03
CA LEU A 343 -9.29 4.08 -3.86
C LEU A 343 -8.68 3.88 -5.25
N TYR A 344 -7.93 4.85 -5.77
CA TYR A 344 -7.10 4.67 -6.94
C TYR A 344 -6.11 3.53 -6.70
N ALA A 345 -5.38 3.58 -5.59
CA ALA A 345 -4.44 2.49 -5.26
C ALA A 345 -5.17 1.15 -5.11
N ALA A 346 -6.35 1.12 -4.48
CA ALA A 346 -7.14 -0.10 -4.37
C ALA A 346 -7.60 -0.66 -5.72
N SER A 347 -8.05 0.18 -6.66
CA SER A 347 -8.44 -0.25 -8.01
C SER A 347 -7.24 -0.71 -8.83
N GLN A 348 -6.08 -0.06 -8.66
CA GLN A 348 -4.84 -0.52 -9.31
C GLN A 348 -4.33 -1.85 -8.74
N VAL A 349 -4.57 -2.14 -7.45
CA VAL A 349 -4.23 -3.43 -6.85
C VAL A 349 -5.18 -4.55 -7.33
N SER A 350 -6.44 -4.23 -7.64
CA SER A 350 -7.36 -5.22 -8.25
C SER A 350 -7.05 -5.48 -9.72
N HIS A 351 -6.42 -4.53 -10.40
CA HIS A 351 -5.79 -4.74 -11.70
C HIS A 351 -4.54 -5.61 -11.54
N GLU A 352 -4.33 -6.58 -12.44
CA GLU A 352 -3.16 -7.48 -12.40
C GLU A 352 -1.80 -6.75 -12.48
N PHE A 353 -1.83 -5.43 -12.76
CA PHE A 353 -0.67 -4.59 -13.01
C PHE A 353 -0.69 -3.26 -12.24
N GLY A 354 -0.60 -3.33 -10.91
CA GLY A 354 -0.72 -2.18 -9.99
C GLY A 354 0.55 -1.35 -9.77
N ILE A 355 1.34 -1.05 -10.82
CA ILE A 355 2.61 -0.28 -10.68
C ILE A 355 2.40 1.11 -10.06
N TYR A 356 1.21 1.68 -10.25
CA TYR A 356 0.86 3.00 -9.77
C TYR A 356 0.26 3.02 -8.37
N ALA A 357 -0.05 1.86 -7.79
CA ALA A 357 -0.62 1.79 -6.45
C ALA A 357 0.37 2.29 -5.39
N GLY A 358 1.62 1.83 -5.43
CA GLY A 358 2.68 2.24 -4.51
C GLY A 358 2.97 3.74 -4.53
N PRO A 359 3.21 4.36 -5.71
CA PRO A 359 3.40 5.80 -5.84
C PRO A 359 2.20 6.61 -5.33
N ALA A 360 0.97 6.23 -5.69
CA ALA A 360 -0.25 6.90 -5.20
C ALA A 360 -0.35 6.86 -3.66
N LEU A 361 -0.06 5.70 -3.06
CA LEU A 361 -0.04 5.55 -1.60
C LEU A 361 1.08 6.35 -0.96
N SER A 362 2.24 6.45 -1.60
CA SER A 362 3.37 7.25 -1.10
C SER A 362 2.99 8.73 -1.02
N VAL A 363 2.37 9.27 -2.08
CA VAL A 363 1.85 10.64 -2.10
C VAL A 363 0.76 10.83 -1.04
N LEU A 364 -0.16 9.89 -0.91
CA LEU A 364 -1.22 9.95 0.09
C LEU A 364 -0.69 9.98 1.52
N VAL A 365 0.27 9.12 1.85
CA VAL A 365 0.82 9.05 3.21
C VAL A 365 1.71 10.28 3.49
N GLU A 366 2.41 10.82 2.48
CA GLU A 366 3.16 12.08 2.60
C GLU A 366 2.21 13.27 2.90
N GLU A 367 1.12 13.40 2.13
CA GLU A 367 0.19 14.52 2.25
C GLU A 367 -0.77 14.39 3.46
N ALA A 368 -1.16 13.17 3.81
CA ALA A 368 -2.14 12.89 4.87
C ALA A 368 -1.76 11.68 5.75
N PRO A 369 -0.71 11.80 6.59
CA PRO A 369 -0.21 10.70 7.43
C PRO A 369 -1.26 10.08 8.38
N HIS A 370 -2.32 10.82 8.71
CA HIS A 370 -3.39 10.36 9.61
C HIS A 370 -4.61 9.80 8.88
N HIS A 371 -4.58 9.72 7.54
CA HIS A 371 -5.69 9.18 6.76
C HIS A 371 -5.83 7.66 6.97
N ASN A 372 -6.85 7.24 7.73
CA ASN A 372 -7.01 5.87 8.20
C ASN A 372 -7.09 4.85 7.04
N LEU A 373 -8.00 5.05 6.09
CA LEU A 373 -8.16 4.14 4.95
C LEU A 373 -6.86 4.04 4.14
N GLY A 374 -6.22 5.19 3.88
CA GLY A 374 -4.95 5.25 3.15
C GLY A 374 -3.86 4.43 3.82
N ARG A 375 -3.73 4.53 5.14
CA ARG A 375 -2.77 3.73 5.92
C ARG A 375 -3.06 2.24 5.87
N LEU A 376 -4.32 1.84 6.01
CA LEU A 376 -4.71 0.42 5.97
C LEU A 376 -4.41 -0.19 4.59
N ILE A 377 -4.71 0.55 3.51
CA ILE A 377 -4.39 0.14 2.14
C ILE A 377 -2.88 0.09 1.94
N ALA A 378 -2.13 1.10 2.39
CA ALA A 378 -0.67 1.12 2.30
C ALA A 378 -0.03 -0.05 3.06
N GLN A 379 -0.49 -0.36 4.25
CA GLN A 379 0.02 -1.50 5.03
C GLN A 379 -0.29 -2.83 4.34
N GLY A 380 -1.54 -3.04 3.92
CA GLY A 380 -1.94 -4.25 3.20
C GLY A 380 -1.18 -4.42 1.88
N TYR A 381 -0.95 -3.31 1.17
CA TYR A 381 -0.12 -3.28 -0.02
C TYR A 381 1.32 -3.68 0.33
N ARG A 382 2.03 -2.97 1.20
CA ARG A 382 3.45 -3.28 1.51
C ARG A 382 3.70 -4.69 2.03
N SER A 383 2.73 -5.29 2.71
CA SER A 383 2.81 -6.67 3.19
C SER A 383 2.50 -7.75 2.14
N GLY A 384 2.33 -7.40 0.86
CA GLY A 384 2.04 -8.37 -0.21
C GLY A 384 0.59 -8.87 -0.21
N MET A 385 -0.30 -8.30 0.60
CA MET A 385 -1.66 -8.79 0.79
C MET A 385 -2.68 -8.20 -0.19
N GLY A 386 -2.25 -7.74 -1.38
CA GLY A 386 -3.07 -6.97 -2.32
C GLY A 386 -4.45 -7.59 -2.61
N ARG A 387 -4.51 -8.89 -2.94
CA ARG A 387 -5.79 -9.59 -3.18
C ARG A 387 -6.69 -9.62 -1.94
N ARG A 388 -6.13 -9.93 -0.77
CA ARG A 388 -6.89 -9.99 0.49
C ARG A 388 -7.41 -8.59 0.86
N LEU A 389 -6.60 -7.56 0.63
CA LEU A 389 -6.98 -6.16 0.85
C LEU A 389 -8.20 -5.79 0.00
N VAL A 390 -8.19 -6.08 -1.31
CA VAL A 390 -9.33 -5.82 -2.20
C VAL A 390 -10.56 -6.60 -1.74
N THR A 391 -10.42 -7.88 -1.38
CA THR A 391 -11.54 -8.66 -0.84
C THR A 391 -12.13 -8.05 0.44
N SER A 392 -11.27 -7.60 1.37
CA SER A 392 -11.72 -6.94 2.60
C SER A 392 -12.43 -5.60 2.33
N LEU A 393 -11.96 -4.84 1.34
CA LEU A 393 -12.61 -3.60 0.91
C LEU A 393 -13.99 -3.86 0.31
N CYS A 394 -14.14 -4.86 -0.57
CA CYS A 394 -15.43 -5.28 -1.11
C CYS A 394 -16.39 -5.75 -0.01
N HIS A 395 -15.90 -6.55 0.94
CA HIS A 395 -16.72 -6.99 2.05
C HIS A 395 -17.18 -5.83 2.94
N GLY A 396 -16.30 -4.86 3.20
CA GLY A 396 -16.67 -3.61 3.89
C GLY A 396 -17.75 -2.82 3.15
N CYS A 397 -17.69 -2.80 1.82
CA CYS A 397 -18.72 -2.18 0.97
C CYS A 397 -20.06 -2.90 1.08
N GLU A 398 -20.07 -4.24 1.08
CA GLU A 398 -21.28 -5.04 1.29
C GLU A 398 -21.92 -4.74 2.66
N LEU A 399 -21.12 -4.73 3.73
CA LEU A 399 -21.60 -4.38 5.07
C LEU A 399 -22.19 -2.95 5.13
N ALA A 400 -21.57 -1.99 4.44
CA ALA A 400 -22.09 -0.62 4.35
C ALA A 400 -23.43 -0.57 3.60
N ARG A 401 -23.59 -1.37 2.54
CA ARG A 401 -24.84 -1.51 1.76
C ARG A 401 -25.94 -2.17 2.58
N ASP A 402 -25.61 -3.21 3.34
CA ASP A 402 -26.53 -3.89 4.24
C ASP A 402 -27.02 -2.96 5.36
N ALA A 403 -26.11 -2.21 5.97
CA ALA A 403 -26.43 -1.19 6.97
C ALA A 403 -27.31 -0.06 6.39
N ALA A 404 -27.25 0.17 5.08
CA ALA A 404 -28.11 1.11 4.38
C ALA A 404 -29.44 0.50 3.89
N GLY A 405 -29.71 -0.77 4.21
CA GLY A 405 -30.98 -1.45 3.98
C GLY A 405 -31.04 -2.34 2.74
N LEU A 406 -29.92 -2.59 2.04
CA LEU A 406 -29.92 -3.46 0.84
C LEU A 406 -29.93 -4.97 1.15
N GLY A 407 -29.51 -5.39 2.36
CA GLY A 407 -29.46 -6.80 2.76
C GLY A 407 -30.80 -7.40 3.20
N ALA A 408 -31.85 -6.59 3.33
CA ALA A 408 -33.15 -7.01 3.85
C ALA A 408 -34.05 -7.77 2.84
N ASP A 409 -33.67 -7.82 1.56
CA ASP A 409 -34.45 -8.45 0.48
C ASP A 409 -34.05 -9.92 0.20
N ALA A 410 -33.10 -10.52 0.93
CA ALA A 410 -32.82 -11.94 0.80
C ALA A 410 -33.97 -12.75 1.44
N PRO A 411 -34.71 -13.61 0.71
CA PRO A 411 -35.74 -14.42 1.31
C PRO A 411 -35.10 -15.30 2.39
N GLN A 412 -35.59 -15.16 3.63
CA GLN A 412 -35.30 -16.12 4.67
C GLN A 412 -35.71 -17.48 4.13
N SER A 413 -34.75 -18.34 3.82
CA SER A 413 -35.00 -19.75 3.57
C SER A 413 -35.58 -20.32 4.85
N SER A 414 -36.90 -20.37 4.89
CA SER A 414 -37.68 -21.07 5.89
C SER A 414 -37.32 -22.55 5.80
N PHE A 415 -36.31 -22.97 6.56
CA PHE A 415 -36.18 -24.35 7.00
C PHE A 415 -37.28 -24.59 8.04
N GLY A 416 -38.46 -24.96 7.55
CA GLY A 416 -39.50 -25.61 8.32
C GLY A 416 -39.62 -27.06 7.85
N GLY A 417 -39.59 -27.99 8.80
CA GLY A 417 -39.90 -29.42 8.58
C GLY A 417 -38.77 -30.34 8.97
#